data_AF-A0A527VQU3-F1
#
_entry.id   AF-A0A527VQU3-F1
#
_cell.length_a   1.000
_cell.length_b   1.000
_cell.length_c   1.000
_cell.angle_alpha   90.00
_cell.angle_beta   90.00
_cell.angle_gamma   90.00
#
_symmetry.space_group_name_H-M   'P 1'
#
loop_
_entity.id
_entity.type
_entity.pdbx_description
1 polymer ?
#
loop_
_entity_poly.entity_id
_entity_poly.type
_entity_poly.pdbx_seq_one_letter_code
_entity_poly.pdbx_strand_id
1 'polypeptide(L)' 'RVGNIVRSAIQITTASGICAVLDMLADGSLPAKGFVRQEDIALDAFLANRFGRAYAQHEMVSRLAS' A
#
# COMPACT_ATOMS: atom_id res chain seq x y z
N ARG A 1 1.60 3.64 -13.73
CA ARG A 1 0.64 4.56 -14.40
C ARG A 1 -0.63 4.57 -13.58
N VAL A 2 -1.22 5.74 -13.34
CA VAL A 2 -2.54 5.87 -12.71
C VAL A 2 -3.44 6.51 -13.76
N GLY A 3 -4.37 5.73 -14.32
CA GLY A 3 -5.04 6.09 -15.58
C GLY A 3 -4.03 6.36 -16.69
N ASN A 4 -4.20 7.46 -17.43
CA ASN A 4 -3.33 7.87 -18.53
C ASN A 4 -2.09 8.65 -18.08
N ILE A 5 -1.93 8.93 -16.78
CA ILE A 5 -0.83 9.75 -16.26
C ILE A 5 0.27 8.84 -15.70
N VAL A 6 1.51 9.07 -16.18
CA VAL A 6 2.70 8.46 -15.58
C VAL A 6 3.01 9.19 -14.28
N ARG A 7 3.17 8.43 -13.20
CA ARG A 7 3.54 8.93 -11.87
C ARG A 7 4.84 8.25 -11.45
N SER A 8 5.67 8.95 -10.69
CA SER A 8 6.89 8.38 -10.14
C SER A 8 6.56 7.27 -9.12
N ALA A 9 7.54 6.40 -8.84
CA ALA A 9 7.39 5.38 -7.80
C ALA A 9 6.99 6.01 -6.46
N ILE A 10 7.63 7.11 -6.06
CA ILE A 10 7.31 7.87 -4.83
C ILE A 10 5.86 8.35 -4.85
N GLN A 11 5.38 8.93 -5.95
CA GLN A 11 4.00 9.41 -6.04
C GLN A 11 3.00 8.25 -5.91
N ILE A 12 3.29 7.11 -6.53
CA ILE A 12 2.44 5.93 -6.48
C ILE A 12 2.41 5.36 -5.06
N THR A 13 3.58 5.13 -4.44
CA THR A 13 3.65 4.51 -3.13
C THR A 13 3.10 5.43 -2.05
N THR A 14 3.42 6.73 -2.04
CA THR A 14 2.84 7.69 -1.08
C THR A 14 1.32 7.71 -1.14
N ALA A 15 0.73 7.79 -2.34
CA ALA A 15 -0.72 7.77 -2.50
C ALA A 15 -1.31 6.41 -2.05
N SER A 16 -0.65 5.32 -2.42
CA SER A 16 -1.10 3.96 -2.07
C SER A 16 -1.05 3.71 -0.57
N GLY A 17 -0.03 4.21 0.13
CA GLY A 17 0.15 4.02 1.56
C GLY A 17 -0.97 4.66 2.37
N ILE A 18 -1.27 5.94 2.10
CA ILE A 18 -2.37 6.61 2.80
C ILE A 18 -3.74 6.00 2.42
N CYS A 19 -3.96 5.66 1.15
CA CYS A 19 -5.22 5.04 0.74
C CYS A 19 -5.42 3.67 1.39
N ALA A 20 -4.38 2.84 1.53
CA ALA A 20 -4.49 1.54 2.18
C ALA A 20 -4.88 1.67 3.66
N VAL A 21 -4.22 2.57 4.41
CA VAL A 21 -4.53 2.80 5.84
C VAL A 21 -5.96 3.33 6.02
N LEU A 22 -6.39 4.27 5.18
CA LEU A 22 -7.76 4.80 5.24
C LEU A 22 -8.82 3.75 4.86
N ASP A 23 -8.51 2.87 3.92
CA ASP A 23 -9.39 1.77 3.51
C ASP A 23 -9.57 0.77 4.65
N MET A 24 -8.47 0.37 5.31
CA MET A 24 -8.48 -0.51 6.48
C MET A 24 -9.18 0.13 7.70
N LEU A 25 -9.13 1.46 7.84
CA LEU A 25 -9.91 2.17 8.85
C LEU A 25 -11.41 2.14 8.51
N ALA A 26 -11.76 2.35 7.24
CA ALA A 26 -13.14 2.37 6.80
C ALA A 26 -13.82 0.99 6.86
N ASP A 27 -13.09 -0.08 6.59
CA ASP A 27 -13.61 -1.46 6.64
C ASP A 27 -13.60 -2.08 8.06
N GLY A 28 -12.99 -1.39 9.04
CA GLY A 28 -12.92 -1.81 10.44
C GLY A 28 -11.74 -2.72 10.78
N SER A 29 -10.81 -2.97 9.85
CA SER A 29 -9.56 -3.69 10.12
C SER A 29 -8.62 -2.95 11.07
N LEU A 30 -8.74 -1.62 11.18
CA LEU A 30 -8.01 -0.79 12.15
C LEU A 30 -8.94 -0.21 13.23
N PRO A 31 -8.43 0.02 14.45
CA PRO A 31 -9.18 0.71 15.50
C PRO A 31 -9.66 2.10 15.07
N ALA A 32 -10.95 2.38 15.24
CA ALA A 32 -11.55 3.68 14.90
C ALA A 32 -11.28 4.80 15.92
N LYS A 33 -10.60 4.49 17.03
CA LYS A 33 -10.30 5.41 18.14
C LYS A 33 -8.93 5.10 18.72
N GLY A 34 -8.30 6.12 19.28
CA GLY A 34 -6.95 6.03 19.84
C GLY A 34 -5.87 6.31 18.80
N PHE A 35 -4.63 6.00 19.15
CA PHE A 35 -3.46 6.20 18.30
C PHE A 35 -2.95 4.85 17.80
N VAL A 36 -2.86 4.69 16.48
CA VAL A 36 -2.32 3.50 15.82
C VAL A 36 -0.98 3.89 15.22
N ARG A 37 0.09 3.17 15.57
CA ARG A 37 1.41 3.37 14.97
C ARG A 37 1.53 2.56 13.70
N GLN A 38 2.46 2.90 12.83
CA GLN A 38 2.66 2.15 11.58
C GLN A 38 3.07 0.70 11.87
N GLU A 39 3.91 0.49 12.89
CA GLU A 39 4.34 -0.85 13.32
C GLU A 39 3.23 -1.71 13.94
N ASP A 40 2.10 -1.11 14.32
CA ASP A 40 0.94 -1.83 14.84
C ASP A 40 0.06 -2.40 13.70
N ILE A 41 0.27 -1.95 12.46
CA ILE A 41 -0.47 -2.42 11.29
C ILE A 41 0.20 -3.69 10.76
N ALA A 42 -0.53 -4.81 10.74
CA ALA A 42 -0.03 -6.06 10.19
C ALA A 42 0.36 -5.90 8.71
N LEU A 43 1.65 -6.14 8.40
CA LEU A 43 2.20 -5.96 7.06
C LEU A 43 1.46 -6.77 6.01
N ASP A 44 1.13 -8.03 6.29
CA ASP A 44 0.43 -8.90 5.34
C ASP A 44 -0.96 -8.37 4.99
N ALA A 45 -1.69 -7.86 5.99
CA ALA A 45 -3.00 -7.24 5.77
C ALA A 45 -2.89 -5.96 4.95
N PHE A 46 -1.88 -5.13 5.23
CA PHE A 46 -1.59 -3.93 4.45
C PHE A 46 -1.24 -4.28 2.99
N LEU A 47 -0.37 -5.27 2.74
CA LEU A 47 0.02 -5.67 1.38
C LEU A 47 -1.13 -6.33 0.60
N ALA A 48 -2.04 -7.02 1.30
CA ALA A 48 -3.24 -7.60 0.71
C ALA A 48 -4.30 -6.54 0.34
N ASN A 49 -4.25 -5.34 0.95
CA ASN A 49 -5.17 -4.24 0.66
C ASN A 49 -5.11 -3.82 -0.82
N ARG A 50 -6.26 -3.44 -1.40
CA ARG A 50 -6.37 -3.07 -2.81
C ARG A 50 -5.41 -1.95 -3.26
N PHE A 51 -5.07 -1.03 -2.36
CA PHE A 51 -4.09 0.02 -2.58
C PHE A 51 -2.68 -0.41 -2.16
N GLY A 52 -2.56 -1.17 -1.07
CA GLY A 52 -1.27 -1.64 -0.53
C GLY A 52 -0.48 -2.56 -1.47
N ARG A 53 -1.16 -3.24 -2.42
CA ARG A 53 -0.51 -4.03 -3.49
C ARG A 53 0.53 -3.26 -4.31
N ALA A 54 0.47 -1.93 -4.34
CA ALA A 54 1.51 -1.13 -4.99
C ALA A 54 2.90 -1.27 -4.33
N TYR A 55 2.96 -1.67 -3.06
CA TYR A 55 4.19 -2.00 -2.34
C TYR A 55 4.62 -3.46 -2.53
N ALA A 56 3.66 -4.35 -2.81
CA ALA A 56 3.88 -5.78 -3.01
C ALA A 56 4.49 -6.10 -4.38
N GLN A 57 5.28 -5.19 -4.98
CA GLN A 57 5.97 -5.47 -6.23
C GLN A 57 6.97 -6.60 -5.97
N HIS A 58 6.56 -7.81 -6.33
CA HIS A 58 7.43 -8.96 -6.49
C HIS A 58 8.62 -8.50 -7.33
N GLU A 59 9.80 -8.59 -6.73
CA GLU A 59 11.10 -8.63 -7.36
C GLU A 59 11.08 -8.35 -8.88
N MET A 60 11.53 -7.15 -9.24
CA MET A 60 12.17 -6.92 -10.54
C MET A 60 13.45 -7.76 -10.73
N VAL A 61 13.73 -8.74 -9.84
CA VAL A 61 14.83 -9.70 -9.98
C VAL A 61 14.59 -10.68 -11.14
N SER A 62 13.34 -10.86 -11.60
CA SER A 62 13.08 -11.64 -12.83
C SER A 62 13.34 -10.87 -14.14
N ARG A 63 13.48 -9.53 -14.14
CA ARG A 63 13.71 -8.74 -15.37
C ARG A 63 15.18 -8.46 -15.68
N LEU A 64 16.07 -8.86 -14.79
CA LEU A 64 17.54 -8.89 -15.00
C LEU A 64 18.04 -10.29 -15.35
N ALA A 65 17.16 -11.30 -15.29
CA ALA A 65 17.44 -12.70 -15.63
C ALA A 65 16.93 -13.12 -17.03
N SER A 66 16.52 -12.17 -17.86
CA SER A 66 16.05 -12.36 -19.24
C SER A 66 16.72 -11.40 -20.20
#